data_AF-A0A5K4F8L2-F1
#
_entry.id   AF-A0A5K4F8L2-F1
#
_cell.length_a   1.000
_cell.length_b   1.000
_cell.length_c   1.000
_cell.angle_alpha   90.00
_cell.angle_beta   90.00
_cell.angle_gamma   90.00
#
_symmetry.space_group_name_H-M   'P 1'
#
loop_
_entity.id
_entity.type
_entity.pdbx_description
1 polymer ?
#
loop_
_entity_poly.entity_id
_entity_poly.type
_entity_poly.pdbx_seq_one_letter_code
_entity_poly.pdbx_strand_id
1 'polypeptide(L)'
;MSFDYESALSSRDSDGVDKELQTFIQTIQQRAEFQNHVNHLTSVCWDKCAAGYPSSKMDAKKANCIENCTERYLDVSMLLRSRFQSMLANMQQ
;
A
#
# COMPACT_ATOMS: atom_id res chain seq x y z
N MET A 1 -27.00 5.37 9.89
CA MET A 1 -27.45 5.01 8.53
C MET A 1 -26.90 3.63 8.25
N SER A 2 -27.63 2.60 8.67
CA SER A 2 -27.27 1.21 8.39
C SER A 2 -27.53 0.96 6.91
N PHE A 3 -26.47 0.63 6.19
CA PHE A 3 -26.51 0.40 4.74
C PHE A 3 -27.30 -0.89 4.46
N ASP A 4 -28.39 -0.81 3.70
CA ASP A 4 -29.33 -1.90 3.33
C ASP A 4 -28.74 -2.98 2.40
N TYR A 5 -27.48 -3.37 2.61
CA TYR A 5 -26.75 -4.37 1.82
C TYR A 5 -27.41 -5.76 1.83
N GLU A 6 -28.03 -6.15 2.95
CA GLU A 6 -28.62 -7.47 3.14
C GLU A 6 -29.86 -7.73 2.26
N SER A 7 -30.61 -6.71 1.85
CA SER A 7 -31.83 -6.91 1.05
C SER A 7 -31.56 -7.14 -0.44
N ALA A 8 -30.44 -6.62 -0.96
CA ALA A 8 -30.07 -6.74 -2.37
C ALA A 8 -29.41 -8.09 -2.70
N LEU A 9 -28.81 -8.77 -1.71
CA LEU A 9 -28.11 -10.05 -1.89
C LEU A 9 -29.07 -11.25 -2.07
N SER A 10 -30.28 -11.15 -1.53
CA SER A 10 -31.22 -12.29 -1.49
C SER A 10 -31.92 -12.60 -2.82
N SER A 11 -31.81 -11.74 -3.84
CA SER A 11 -32.73 -11.75 -4.99
C SER A 11 -32.08 -11.92 -6.37
N ARG A 12 -30.76 -12.15 -6.45
CA ARG A 12 -30.04 -12.23 -7.73
C ARG A 12 -29.12 -13.44 -7.77
N ASP A 13 -29.18 -14.15 -8.89
CA ASP A 13 -28.43 -15.35 -9.26
C ASP A 13 -27.06 -15.42 -8.57
N SER A 14 -26.91 -16.37 -7.65
CA SER A 14 -25.79 -16.47 -6.70
C SER A 14 -24.43 -16.45 -7.41
N ASP A 15 -24.33 -17.04 -8.61
CA ASP A 15 -23.07 -17.10 -9.38
C ASP A 15 -22.61 -15.73 -9.91
N GLY A 16 -23.53 -14.80 -10.19
CA GLY A 16 -23.21 -13.45 -10.65
C GLY A 16 -22.78 -12.53 -9.52
N VAL A 17 -23.49 -12.61 -8.38
CA VAL A 17 -23.17 -11.84 -7.16
C VAL A 17 -21.81 -12.27 -6.62
N ASP A 18 -21.48 -13.56 -6.66
CA ASP A 18 -20.19 -14.08 -6.19
C ASP A 18 -19.00 -13.50 -6.98
N LYS A 19 -19.11 -13.36 -8.31
CA LYS A 19 -18.05 -12.78 -9.15
C LYS A 19 -17.88 -11.28 -8.96
N GLU A 20 -18.99 -10.53 -8.85
CA GLU A 20 -18.95 -9.09 -8.56
C GLU A 20 -18.38 -8.83 -7.16
N LEU A 21 -18.83 -9.59 -6.16
CA LEU A 21 -18.33 -9.52 -4.79
C LEU A 21 -16.86 -9.89 -4.72
N GLN A 22 -16.40 -10.92 -5.42
CA GLN A 22 -14.98 -11.28 -5.48
C GLN A 22 -14.13 -10.15 -6.06
N THR A 23 -14.59 -9.52 -7.15
CA THR A 23 -13.91 -8.37 -7.76
C THR A 23 -13.86 -7.17 -6.80
N PHE A 24 -14.95 -6.94 -6.08
CA PHE A 24 -15.05 -5.88 -5.07
C PHE A 24 -14.09 -6.13 -3.89
N ILE A 25 -14.04 -7.37 -3.38
CA ILE A 25 -13.12 -7.78 -2.32
C ILE A 25 -11.67 -7.57 -2.76
N GLN A 26 -11.30 -8.01 -3.97
CA GLN A 26 -9.95 -7.81 -4.52
C GLN A 26 -9.60 -6.32 -4.59
N THR A 27 -10.53 -5.48 -5.03
CA THR A 27 -10.32 -4.02 -5.11
C THR A 27 -10.11 -3.41 -3.72
N ILE A 28 -10.90 -3.82 -2.72
CA ILE A 28 -10.74 -3.37 -1.33
C ILE A 28 -9.40 -3.81 -0.76
N GLN A 29 -9.02 -5.07 -0.98
CA GLN A 29 -7.74 -5.63 -0.50
C GLN A 29 -6.56 -4.84 -1.08
N GLN A 30 -6.54 -4.60 -2.39
CA GLN A 30 -5.50 -3.80 -3.03
C GLN A 30 -5.41 -2.38 -2.45
N ARG A 31 -6.55 -1.74 -2.17
CA ARG A 31 -6.58 -0.41 -1.54
C ARG A 31 -6.07 -0.44 -0.10
N ALA A 32 -6.43 -1.46 0.67
CA ALA A 32 -5.95 -1.63 2.04
C ALA A 32 -4.44 -1.89 2.09
N GLU A 33 -3.92 -2.73 1.19
CA GLU A 33 -2.49 -2.97 1.01
C GLU A 33 -1.75 -1.69 0.63
N PHE A 34 -2.27 -0.92 -0.32
CA PHE A 34 -1.71 0.38 -0.69
C PHE A 34 -1.68 1.34 0.51
N GLN A 35 -2.78 1.45 1.27
CA GLN A 35 -2.84 2.30 2.45
C GLN A 35 -1.82 1.87 3.52
N ASN A 36 -1.64 0.56 3.72
CA ASN A 36 -0.61 0.04 4.62
C ASN A 36 0.79 0.43 4.17
N HIS A 37 1.08 0.39 2.86
CA HIS A 37 2.35 0.87 2.32
C HIS A 37 2.55 2.37 2.52
N VAL A 38 1.51 3.18 2.32
CA VAL A 38 1.56 4.63 2.58
C VAL A 38 1.84 4.91 4.06
N ASN A 39 1.16 4.23 4.98
CA ASN A 39 1.39 4.37 6.42
C ASN A 39 2.81 3.96 6.80
N HIS A 40 3.33 2.87 6.22
CA HIS A 40 4.69 2.41 6.46
C HIS A 40 5.75 3.42 5.98
N LEU A 41 5.62 3.89 4.74
CA LEU A 41 6.51 4.91 4.17
C LEU A 41 6.47 6.19 5.01
N THR A 42 5.28 6.61 5.44
CA THR A 42 5.10 7.76 6.32
C THR A 42 5.90 7.58 7.60
N SER A 43 5.76 6.46 8.31
CA SER A 43 6.52 6.20 9.54
C SER A 43 8.03 6.23 9.30
N VAL A 44 8.52 5.47 8.30
CA VAL A 44 9.95 5.35 8.02
C VAL A 44 10.57 6.69 7.63
N CYS A 45 9.91 7.44 6.74
CA CYS A 45 10.42 8.72 6.27
C CYS A 45 10.25 9.83 7.30
N TRP A 46 9.22 9.77 8.15
CA TRP A 46 9.06 10.68 9.26
C TRP A 46 10.20 10.53 10.28
N ASP A 47 10.52 9.30 10.66
CA ASP A 47 11.62 9.03 11.60
C ASP A 47 12.98 9.48 11.04
N LYS A 48 13.17 9.36 9.72
CA LYS A 48 14.42 9.76 9.06
C LYS A 48 14.55 11.27 8.84
N CYS A 49 13.46 11.95 8.51
CA CYS A 49 13.51 13.33 8.01
C CYS A 49 12.93 14.37 8.98
N ALA A 50 12.03 13.96 9.89
CA ALA A 50 11.34 14.86 10.81
C ALA A 50 11.79 14.72 12.27
N ALA A 51 12.28 13.56 12.69
CA ALA A 51 12.76 13.35 14.07
C ALA A 51 13.96 14.27 14.38
N GLY A 52 13.92 14.95 15.53
CA GLY A 52 15.03 15.78 16.04
C GLY A 52 14.98 17.26 15.67
N TYR A 53 14.01 17.72 14.88
CA TYR A 53 13.90 19.15 14.54
C TYR A 53 12.85 19.87 15.41
N PRO A 54 13.23 20.93 16.15
CA PRO A 54 12.31 21.68 17.01
C PRO A 54 11.27 22.51 16.25
N SER A 55 11.44 22.67 14.94
CA SER A 55 10.53 23.47 14.12
C SER A 55 9.21 22.73 13.89
N SER A 56 8.11 23.35 14.33
CA SER A 56 6.72 22.95 14.10
C SER A 56 6.28 23.03 12.64
N LYS A 57 7.17 23.50 11.75
CA LYS A 57 6.90 23.64 10.31
C LYS A 57 7.70 22.63 9.50
N MET A 58 7.05 22.15 8.45
CA MET A 58 7.69 21.46 7.34
C MET A 58 8.45 22.51 6.52
N ASP A 59 9.77 22.57 6.69
CA ASP A 59 10.62 23.40 5.84
C ASP A 59 10.95 22.68 4.51
N ALA A 60 11.50 23.42 3.55
CA ALA A 60 11.84 22.88 2.22
C ALA A 60 12.85 21.72 2.29
N LYS A 61 13.76 21.71 3.29
CA LYS A 61 14.75 20.63 3.45
C LYS A 61 14.08 19.35 3.90
N LYS A 62 13.14 19.42 4.86
CA LYS A 62 12.36 18.27 5.32
C LYS A 62 11.45 17.72 4.22
N ALA A 63 10.78 18.60 3.47
CA ALA A 63 9.94 18.20 2.35
C ALA A 63 10.76 17.43 1.29
N ASN A 64 11.90 17.98 0.88
CA ASN A 64 12.81 17.33 -0.05
C ASN A 64 13.40 16.02 0.52
N CYS A 65 13.69 15.95 1.82
CA CYS A 65 14.14 14.72 2.47
C CYS A 65 13.06 13.62 2.39
N ILE A 66 11.79 13.95 2.64
CA ILE A 66 10.68 12.98 2.59
C ILE A 66 10.46 12.48 1.16
N GLU A 67 10.51 13.37 0.17
CA GLU A 67 10.44 13.01 -1.26
C GLU A 67 11.54 12.02 -1.63
N ASN A 68 12.80 12.38 -1.37
CA ASN A 68 13.94 11.50 -1.62
C ASN A 68 13.86 10.18 -0.83
N CYS A 69 13.43 10.22 0.43
CA CYS A 69 13.26 9.02 1.24
C CYS A 69 12.25 8.06 0.62
N THR A 70 11.12 8.59 0.13
CA THR A 70 10.05 7.81 -0.49
C THR A 70 10.53 7.18 -1.79
N GLU A 71 11.16 7.96 -2.68
CA GLU A 71 11.72 7.46 -3.94
C GLU A 71 12.77 6.38 -3.72
N ARG A 72 13.74 6.62 -2.83
CA ARG A 72 14.81 5.66 -2.54
C ARG A 72 14.30 4.38 -1.90
N TYR A 73 13.29 4.47 -1.05
CA TYR A 73 12.66 3.28 -0.47
C TYR A 73 12.01 2.43 -1.57
N LEU A 74 11.29 3.06 -2.51
CA LEU A 74 10.65 2.36 -3.62
C LEU A 74 11.67 1.74 -4.58
N ASP A 75 12.72 2.47 -4.95
CA ASP A 75 13.82 1.98 -5.80
C ASP A 75 14.46 0.71 -5.21
N VAL A 76 14.86 0.79 -3.93
CA VAL A 76 15.50 -0.34 -3.23
C VAL A 76 14.53 -1.50 -3.09
N SER A 77 13.27 -1.24 -2.77
CA SER A 77 12.24 -2.29 -2.66
C SER A 77 12.03 -3.02 -3.99
N MET A 78 11.99 -2.30 -5.11
CA MET A 78 11.87 -2.90 -6.45
C MET A 78 13.12 -3.72 -6.81
N LEU A 79 14.31 -3.17 -6.53
CA LEU A 79 15.58 -3.87 -6.76
C LEU A 79 15.65 -5.18 -5.96
N LEU A 80 15.32 -5.13 -4.66
CA LEU A 80 15.31 -6.31 -3.80
C LEU A 80 14.31 -7.35 -4.30
N ARG A 81 13.07 -6.94 -4.64
CA ARG A 81 12.08 -7.86 -5.23
C ARG A 81 12.60 -8.57 -6.48
N SER A 82 13.18 -7.81 -7.42
CA SER A 82 13.74 -8.38 -8.67
C SER A 82 14.89 -9.36 -8.40
N ARG A 83 15.78 -9.03 -7.43
CA ARG A 83 16.87 -9.92 -7.02
C ARG A 83 16.35 -11.19 -6.35
N PHE A 84 15.38 -11.08 -5.45
CA PHE A 84 14.75 -12.24 -4.82
C PHE A 84 14.08 -13.15 -5.85
N GLN A 85 13.32 -12.59 -6.80
CA GLN A 85 12.70 -13.36 -7.88
C GLN A 85 13.74 -14.11 -8.72
N SER A 86 14.87 -13.45 -9.05
CA SER A 86 15.97 -14.08 -9.80
C SER A 86 16.62 -15.22 -9.01
N MET A 87 16.83 -15.04 -7.71
CA MET A 87 17.40 -16.09 -6.85
C MET A 87 16.44 -17.29 -6.69
N LEU A 88 15.15 -17.05 -6.52
CA LEU A 88 14.13 -18.10 -6.45
C LEU A 88 14.06 -18.93 -7.74
N ALA A 89 14.13 -18.27 -8.90
CA ALA A 89 14.11 -18.94 -10.21
C ALA A 89 15.35 -19.84 -10.44
N ASN A 90 16.50 -19.46 -9.90
CA ASN A 90 17.73 -20.26 -9.99
C ASN A 90 17.75 -21.46 -9.03
N MET A 91 16.93 -21.47 -7.97
CA MET A 91 16.84 -22.60 -7.03
C MET A 91 15.89 -23.72 -7.50
N GLN A 92 15.09 -23.48 -8.54
CA GLN A 92 14.17 -24.48 -9.11
C GLN A 92 14.79 -25.28 -10.27
N GLN A 93 16.09 -25.12 -10.52
CA GLN A 93 16.89 -25.84 -11.52
C GLN A 93 17.86 -26.79 -10.83
#